data_AF-A0A8H6IFC5-F1
#
_entry.id   AF-A0A8H6IFC5-F1
#
_cell.length_a   1.000
_cell.length_b   1.000
_cell.length_c   1.000
_cell.angle_alpha   90.00
_cell.angle_beta   90.00
_cell.angle_gamma   90.00
#
_symmetry.space_group_name_H-M   'P 1'
#
loop_
_entity.id
_entity.type
_entity.pdbx_description
1 polymer ?
#
loop_
_entity_poly.entity_id
_entity_poly.type
_entity_poly.pdbx_seq_one_letter_code
_entity_poly.pdbx_strand_id
1 'polypeptide(L)'
;MSENISRRMLNLPLELFLCIMQELYAPDVLSLGQTCRAIRSAVNQRDVWEAILRATCRLNQLFEPSYHPIEDLDILKLQRAALEPWRRSASFTWELPSDNPSRGKKM
;
A
#
# COMPACT_ATOMS: atom_id res chain seq x y z
N MET A 1 7.54 2.42 26.46
CA MET A 1 7.59 1.05 25.87
C MET A 1 7.39 1.04 24.34
N SER A 2 7.91 2.03 23.59
CA SER A 2 7.69 2.13 22.12
C SER A 2 8.97 1.97 21.28
N GLU A 3 10.15 2.25 21.84
CA GLU A 3 11.41 2.30 21.08
C GLU A 3 11.97 0.94 20.60
N ASN A 4 11.41 -0.18 21.07
CA ASN A 4 11.96 -1.52 20.78
C ASN A 4 11.46 -2.12 19.46
N ILE A 5 10.27 -1.74 18.98
CA ILE A 5 9.66 -2.32 17.78
C ILE A 5 10.39 -1.83 16.52
N SER A 6 10.71 -0.53 16.47
CA SER A 6 11.40 0.08 15.33
C SER A 6 12.80 -0.50 15.09
N ARG A 7 13.52 -0.92 16.15
CA ARG A 7 14.84 -1.57 16.00
C ARG A 7 14.74 -3.00 15.46
N ARG A 8 13.64 -3.70 15.74
CA ARG A 8 13.43 -5.09 15.31
C ARG A 8 13.01 -5.21 13.85
N MET A 9 12.16 -4.30 13.38
CA MET A 9 11.77 -4.21 11.97
C MET A 9 12.97 -3.98 11.03
N LEU A 10 14.00 -3.26 11.50
CA LEU A 10 15.20 -2.92 10.72
C LEU A 10 16.28 -4.01 10.71
N ASN A 11 16.16 -5.02 11.58
CA ASN A 11 17.07 -6.17 11.62
C ASN A 11 16.52 -7.36 10.83
N LEU A 12 15.42 -7.16 10.11
CA LEU A 12 14.79 -8.19 9.30
C LEU A 12 15.56 -8.33 7.96
N PRO A 13 15.85 -9.56 7.51
CA PRO A 13 16.34 -9.80 6.15
C PRO A 13 15.46 -9.11 5.10
N LEU A 14 16.08 -8.58 4.04
CA LEU A 14 15.40 -7.82 2.99
C LEU A 14 14.24 -8.60 2.37
N GLU A 15 14.41 -9.91 2.19
CA GLU A 15 13.41 -10.81 1.60
C GLU A 15 12.14 -10.84 2.45
N LEU A 16 12.27 -10.96 3.77
CA LEU A 16 11.12 -10.98 4.69
C LEU A 16 10.48 -9.59 4.78
N PHE A 17 11.27 -8.53 4.69
CA PHE A 17 10.73 -7.17 4.61
C PHE A 17 9.88 -7.00 3.35
N LEU A 18 10.37 -7.46 2.19
CA LEU A 18 9.63 -7.47 0.93
C LEU A 18 8.34 -8.29 1.02
N CYS A 19 8.37 -9.47 1.66
CA CYS A 19 7.17 -10.27 1.90
C CYS A 19 6.13 -9.48 2.70
N ILE A 20 6.52 -8.80 3.77
CA ILE A 20 5.60 -7.97 4.57
C ILE A 20 5.02 -6.83 3.72
N MET A 21 5.86 -6.12 2.95
CA MET A 21 5.40 -5.00 2.12
C MET A 21 4.40 -5.42 1.03
N GLN A 22 4.52 -6.64 0.49
CA GLN A 22 3.60 -7.17 -0.51
C GLN A 22 2.20 -7.49 0.03
N GLU A 23 2.09 -7.75 1.33
CA GLU A 23 0.82 -7.99 2.01
C GLU A 23 0.11 -6.69 2.43
N LEU A 24 0.78 -5.54 2.28
CA LEU A 24 0.23 -4.23 2.60
C LEU A 24 -0.33 -3.54 1.36
N TYR A 25 -1.34 -2.68 1.56
CA TYR A 25 -1.78 -1.80 0.50
C TYR A 25 -0.76 -0.68 0.26
N ALA A 26 -0.64 -0.24 -1.00
CA ALA A 26 0.31 0.81 -1.39
C ALA A 26 0.27 2.09 -0.51
N PRO A 27 -0.90 2.59 -0.06
CA PRO A 27 -0.97 3.74 0.86
C PRO A 27 -0.36 3.46 2.24
N ASP A 28 -0.49 2.25 2.75
CA ASP A 28 0.05 1.85 4.06
C ASP A 28 1.57 1.77 4.00
N VAL A 29 2.11 1.22 2.91
CA VAL A 29 3.56 1.20 2.67
C VAL A 29 4.12 2.62 2.59
N LEU A 30 3.42 3.54 1.91
CA LEU A 30 3.83 4.94 1.84
C LEU A 30 3.83 5.60 3.22
N SER A 31 2.79 5.34 4.03
CA SER A 31 2.69 5.83 5.40
C SER A 31 3.80 5.27 6.30
N LEU A 32 4.14 4.00 6.13
CA LEU A 32 5.24 3.34 6.85
C LEU A 32 6.58 4.01 6.52
N GLY A 33 6.81 4.36 5.25
CA GLY A 33 7.98 5.11 4.79
C GLY A 33 8.14 6.51 5.40
N GLN A 34 7.09 7.07 6.02
CA GLN A 34 7.14 8.36 6.72
C GLN A 34 7.55 8.24 8.20
N THR A 35 7.63 7.03 8.74
CA THR A 35 7.88 6.80 10.18
C THR A 35 9.35 6.94 10.57
N CYS A 36 10.27 6.35 9.81
CA CYS A 36 11.70 6.38 10.13
C CYS A 36 12.58 6.34 8.87
N ARG A 37 13.83 6.84 8.98
CA ARG A 37 14.76 6.97 7.84
C ARG A 37 15.13 5.63 7.21
N ALA A 38 15.27 4.58 8.02
CA ALA A 38 15.69 3.28 7.54
C ALA A 38 14.57 2.57 6.79
N ILE A 39 13.32 2.62 7.29
CA ILE A 39 12.14 2.16 6.55
C ILE A 39 11.96 3.01 5.30
N ARG A 40 12.13 4.34 5.37
CA ARG A 40 12.08 5.21 4.19
C ARG A 40 13.07 4.76 3.11
N SER A 41 14.29 4.40 3.51
CA SER A 41 15.32 3.89 2.58
C SER A 41 14.92 2.56 1.97
N ALA A 42 14.36 1.64 2.76
CA ALA A 42 13.91 0.34 2.29
C ALA A 42 12.69 0.48 1.36
N VAL A 43 11.66 1.22 1.76
CA VAL A 43 10.47 1.51 0.95
C VAL A 43 10.84 2.22 -0.35
N ASN A 44 11.86 3.07 -0.38
CA ASN A 44 12.31 3.72 -1.63
C ASN A 44 13.15 2.82 -2.55
N GLN A 45 13.25 1.52 -2.28
CA GLN A 45 13.82 0.60 -3.25
C GLN A 45 12.83 0.31 -4.37
N ARG A 46 13.33 0.24 -5.60
CA ARG A 46 12.53 -0.03 -6.80
C ARG A 46 11.79 -1.37 -6.68
N ASP A 47 12.52 -2.41 -6.29
CA ASP A 47 12.02 -3.79 -6.17
C ASP A 47 10.79 -3.90 -5.26
N VAL A 48 10.75 -3.08 -4.20
CA VAL A 48 9.60 -2.98 -3.29
C VAL A 48 8.36 -2.51 -4.05
N TRP A 49 8.48 -1.44 -4.84
CA TRP A 49 7.35 -0.86 -5.57
C TRP A 49 6.94 -1.69 -6.78
N GLU A 50 7.85 -2.42 -7.42
CA GLU A 50 7.50 -3.39 -8.45
C GLU A 50 6.66 -4.53 -7.85
N ALA A 51 7.09 -5.07 -6.71
CA ALA A 51 6.36 -6.13 -6.02
C ALA A 51 4.98 -5.67 -5.55
N ILE A 52 4.89 -4.45 -4.98
CA ILE A 52 3.62 -3.84 -4.56
C ILE A 52 2.71 -3.56 -5.76
N LEU A 53 3.24 -3.08 -6.88
CA LEU A 53 2.45 -2.82 -8.08
C LEU A 53 1.84 -4.12 -8.62
N ARG A 54 2.65 -5.19 -8.72
CA ARG A 54 2.16 -6.52 -9.12
C ARG A 54 1.10 -7.03 -8.15
N ALA A 55 1.30 -6.90 -6.84
CA ALA A 55 0.30 -7.26 -5.83
C ALA A 55 -1.00 -6.44 -5.98
N THR A 56 -0.87 -5.13 -6.20
CA THR A 56 -1.99 -4.22 -6.42
C THR A 56 -2.79 -4.57 -7.67
N CYS A 57 -2.11 -4.93 -8.76
CA CYS A 57 -2.76 -5.40 -9.99
C CYS A 57 -3.54 -6.69 -9.74
N ARG A 58 -2.96 -7.67 -9.03
CA ARG A 58 -3.65 -8.92 -8.65
C ARG A 58 -4.88 -8.64 -7.79
N LEU A 59 -4.74 -7.79 -6.77
CA LEU A 59 -5.83 -7.47 -5.83
C LEU A 59 -7.00 -6.77 -6.50
N ASN A 60 -6.73 -5.83 -7.41
CA ASN A 60 -7.75 -5.03 -8.07
C ASN A 60 -8.19 -5.60 -9.43
N GLN A 61 -7.74 -6.81 -9.79
CA GLN A 61 -7.97 -7.44 -11.11
C GLN A 61 -7.60 -6.52 -12.28
N LEU A 62 -6.59 -5.68 -12.09
CA LEU A 62 -6.11 -4.76 -13.13
C LEU A 62 -5.22 -5.52 -14.10
N PHE A 63 -5.44 -5.27 -15.40
CA PHE A 63 -4.64 -5.88 -16.45
C PHE A 63 -3.20 -5.36 -16.37
N GLU A 64 -2.28 -6.19 -15.86
CA GLU A 64 -0.85 -5.93 -15.68
C GLU A 64 -0.15 -5.31 -16.92
N PRO A 65 -0.48 -5.70 -18.17
CA PRO A 65 0.04 -5.07 -19.39
C PRO A 65 -0.33 -3.59 -19.60
N SER A 66 -1.29 -3.04 -18.85
CA SER A 66 -1.66 -1.63 -18.94
C SER A 66 -0.51 -0.68 -18.55
N TYR A 67 0.54 -1.21 -17.91
CA TYR A 67 1.68 -0.45 -17.39
C TYR A 67 3.02 -0.87 -18.05
N HIS A 68 3.00 -1.44 -19.26
CA HIS A 68 4.18 -1.91 -20.00
C HIS A 68 5.40 -0.96 -20.00
N PRO A 69 6.64 -1.49 -19.93
CA PRO A 69 7.14 -2.56 -19.07
C PRO A 69 7.45 -2.02 -17.66
N ILE A 70 7.18 -2.82 -16.63
CA ILE A 70 7.52 -2.49 -15.22
C ILE A 70 9.01 -2.14 -15.10
N GLU A 71 9.87 -2.80 -15.88
CA GLU A 71 11.32 -2.59 -15.91
C GLU A 71 11.75 -1.17 -16.36
N ASP A 72 10.93 -0.48 -17.17
CA ASP A 72 11.27 0.85 -17.71
C ASP A 72 10.63 2.00 -16.89
N LEU A 73 9.76 1.67 -15.94
CA LEU A 73 9.06 2.67 -15.13
C LEU A 73 9.97 3.25 -14.05
N ASP A 74 10.16 4.57 -14.03
CA ASP A 74 10.82 5.24 -12.91
C ASP A 74 10.08 4.96 -11.57
N ILE A 75 10.80 4.96 -10.45
CA ILE A 75 10.25 4.63 -9.12
C ILE A 75 9.05 5.51 -8.76
N LEU A 76 9.06 6.78 -9.16
CA LEU A 76 7.93 7.68 -8.95
C LEU A 76 6.69 7.27 -9.74
N LYS A 77 6.88 6.72 -10.94
CA LYS A 77 5.79 6.21 -11.77
C LYS A 77 5.25 4.89 -11.19
N LEU A 78 6.12 4.01 -10.70
CA LEU A 78 5.71 2.79 -9.98
C LEU A 78 4.87 3.12 -8.74
N GLN A 79 5.35 4.06 -7.92
CA GLN A 79 4.62 4.57 -6.75
C GLN A 79 3.26 5.13 -7.13
N ARG A 80 3.22 6.00 -8.15
CA ARG A 80 1.97 6.61 -8.60
C ARG A 80 1.00 5.54 -9.09
N ALA A 81 1.43 4.62 -9.94
CA ALA A 81 0.61 3.53 -10.47
C ALA A 81 0.07 2.60 -9.37
N ALA A 82 0.89 2.24 -8.38
CA ALA A 82 0.45 1.43 -7.24
C ALA A 82 -0.59 2.14 -6.36
N LEU A 83 -0.53 3.48 -6.28
CA LEU A 83 -1.46 4.29 -5.50
C LEU A 83 -2.73 4.70 -6.27
N GLU A 84 -2.75 4.60 -7.60
CA GLU A 84 -3.88 5.02 -8.45
C GLU A 84 -5.21 4.35 -8.08
N PRO A 85 -5.29 3.02 -7.85
CA PRO A 85 -6.55 2.36 -7.49
C PRO A 85 -7.15 2.92 -6.21
N TRP A 86 -6.30 3.29 -5.25
CA TRP A 86 -6.68 3.85 -3.95
C TRP A 86 -7.10 5.32 -4.04
N ARG A 87 -6.53 6.08 -5.00
CA ARG A 87 -6.98 7.44 -5.29
C ARG A 87 -8.34 7.46 -5.98
N ARG A 88 -8.61 6.50 -6.85
CA ARG A 88 -9.90 6.39 -7.58
C ARG A 88 -11.00 5.73 -6.75
N SER A 89 -10.70 4.75 -5.90
CA SER A 89 -11.70 4.08 -5.05
C SER A 89 -12.26 4.99 -3.96
N ALA A 90 -11.53 6.00 -3.50
CA ALA A 90 -12.05 7.04 -2.61
C ALA A 90 -13.23 7.83 -3.22
N SER A 91 -13.38 7.81 -4.55
CA SER A 91 -14.54 8.38 -5.25
C SER A 91 -15.63 7.35 -5.56
N PHE A 92 -15.38 6.04 -5.36
CA PHE A 92 -16.30 4.94 -5.66
C PHE A 92 -16.92 4.31 -4.40
N THR A 93 -16.76 4.88 -3.21
CA THR A 93 -17.56 4.48 -2.04
C THR A 93 -18.96 5.09 -2.13
N TRP A 94 -19.80 4.55 -3.01
CA TRP A 94 -21.24 4.65 -2.86
C TRP A 94 -21.71 3.41 -2.09
N GLU A 95 -22.26 3.66 -0.91
CA GLU A 95 -23.27 2.85 -0.23
C GLU A 95 -22.89 1.41 0.13
N LEU A 96 -22.30 1.26 1.33
CA LEU A 96 -22.67 0.10 2.15
C LEU A 96 -24.19 0.17 2.39
N PRO A 97 -24.97 -0.89 2.12
CA PRO A 97 -26.36 -0.94 2.57
C PRO A 97 -26.34 -0.80 4.09
N SER A 98 -26.76 0.36 4.58
CA SER A 98 -26.94 0.63 6.01
C SER A 98 -28.16 -0.14 6.48
N ASP A 99 -27.99 -1.45 6.68
CA ASP A 99 -28.96 -2.23 7.43
C ASP A 99 -28.64 -2.09 8.91
N ASN A 100 -29.17 -1.02 9.53
CA ASN A 100 -29.49 -1.08 10.95
C ASN A 100 -30.69 -0.18 11.27
N PRO A 101 -31.87 -0.77 11.53
CA PRO A 101 -33.02 -0.04 12.02
C PRO A 101 -32.84 0.23 13.52
N SER A 102 -33.35 1.38 13.96
CA SER A 102 -33.70 1.74 15.35
C SER A 102 -32.65 2.51 16.16
N ARG A 103 -32.89 3.82 16.32
CA ARG A 103 -32.97 4.43 17.66
C ARG A 103 -33.64 5.82 17.66
N GLY A 104 -34.93 5.81 18.04
CA GLY A 104 -35.56 6.75 18.96
C GLY A 104 -35.63 8.24 18.58
N LYS A 105 -36.79 8.67 18.06
CA LYS A 105 -37.29 10.02 18.29
C LYS A 105 -37.36 10.28 19.80
N LYS A 106 -36.65 11.30 20.27
CA LYS A 106 -36.98 11.99 21.53
C LYS A 106 -37.46 13.40 21.16
N MET A 107 -38.78 13.61 21.28
CA MET A 107 -39.37 14.92 21.60
C MET A 107 -39.61 14.94 23.09
#